data_AF-A0A415VGB7-F1
#
_entry.id   AF-A0A415VGB7-F1
#
_cell.length_a   1.000
_cell.length_b   1.000
_cell.length_c   1.000
_cell.angle_alpha   90.00
_cell.angle_beta   90.00
_cell.angle_gamma   90.00
#
_symmetry.space_group_name_H-M   'P 1'
#
loop_
_entity.id
_entity.type
_entity.pdbx_description
1 polymer ?
#
loop_
_entity_poly.entity_id
_entity_poly.type
_entity_poly.pdbx_seq_one_letter_code
_entity_poly.pdbx_strand_id
1 'polypeptide(L)' 'MEFSAKEERYFQHFKGGKYRFIHSAFDSETQERMVVYQALYGDQAYWVRPEKMFFGKVTRDGRTFNRFTEIDK' A
#
# COMPACT_ATOMS: atom_id res chain seq x y z
N MET A 1 -2.83 -18.09 -22.19
CA MET A 1 -2.06 -16.96 -21.64
C MET A 1 -2.07 -17.12 -20.13
N GLU A 2 -1.01 -17.70 -19.58
CA GLU A 2 -0.85 -17.81 -18.14
C GLU A 2 -0.58 -16.40 -17.60
N PHE A 3 -1.61 -15.77 -17.04
CA PHE A 3 -1.41 -14.64 -16.15
C PHE A 3 -0.73 -15.20 -14.91
N SER A 4 0.60 -15.23 -14.90
CA SER A 4 1.36 -15.48 -13.69
C SER A 4 0.90 -14.43 -12.68
N ALA A 5 0.06 -14.86 -11.74
CA ALA A 5 -0.43 -14.02 -10.67
C ALA A 5 0.81 -13.54 -9.91
N LYS A 6 1.09 -12.24 -9.98
CA LYS A 6 2.26 -11.63 -9.34
C LYS A 6 2.28 -12.11 -7.88
N GLU A 7 3.25 -12.98 -7.56
CA GLU A 7 3.15 -13.92 -6.42
C GLU A 7 3.01 -13.22 -5.07
N GLU A 8 3.45 -11.98 -4.93
CA GLU A 8 3.20 -11.11 -3.78
C GLU A 8 3.68 -9.71 -4.16
N ARG A 9 3.01 -8.66 -3.68
CA ARG A 9 3.42 -7.26 -3.92
C ARG A 9 3.90 -6.61 -2.64
N TYR A 10 5.05 -5.97 -2.70
CA TYR A 10 5.69 -5.31 -1.58
C TYR A 10 5.81 -3.82 -1.82
N PHE A 11 5.65 -3.04 -0.75
CA PHE A 11 5.65 -1.59 -0.82
C PHE A 11 6.48 -0.99 0.30
N GLN A 12 7.22 0.07 -0.01
CA GLN A 12 7.88 0.90 0.98
C GLN A 12 7.18 2.25 1.09
N HIS A 13 6.78 2.63 2.30
CA HIS A 13 6.29 3.98 2.57
C HIS A 13 7.44 4.98 2.47
N PHE A 14 7.18 6.21 2.05
CA PHE A 14 8.22 7.25 1.93
C PHE A 14 9.00 7.54 3.23
N LYS A 15 8.46 7.12 4.39
CA LYS A 15 9.15 7.18 5.71
C LYS A 15 10.00 5.94 6.05
N GLY A 16 10.16 5.02 5.11
CA GLY A 16 11.04 3.85 5.24
C GLY A 16 10.35 2.52 5.58
N GLY A 17 9.19 2.53 6.24
CA GLY A 17 8.49 1.29 6.63
C GLY A 17 8.10 0.42 5.42
N LYS A 18 8.33 -0.90 5.53
CA LYS A 18 8.01 -1.90 4.50
C LYS A 18 6.69 -2.61 4.81
N TYR A 19 5.95 -2.91 3.75
CA TYR A 19 4.60 -3.48 3.84
C TYR A 19 4.36 -4.50 2.74
N ARG A 20 3.53 -5.50 3.04
CA ARG A 20 2.97 -6.43 2.07
C ARG A 20 1.58 -5.96 1.67
N PHE A 21 1.30 -5.85 0.38
CA PHE A 21 -0.05 -5.64 -0.14
C PHE A 21 -0.83 -6.95 -0.05
N ILE A 22 -2.03 -6.88 0.53
CA ILE A 22 -2.90 -8.05 0.68
C ILE A 22 -4.00 -8.01 -0.37
N HIS A 23 -4.83 -6.96 -0.37
CA HIS A 23 -5.92 -6.83 -1.34
C HIS A 23 -6.44 -5.39 -1.44
N SER A 24 -7.20 -5.11 -2.51
CA SER A 24 -8.11 -3.96 -2.54
C SER A 24 -9.50 -4.42 -2.09
N ALA A 25 -10.20 -3.59 -1.34
CA ALA A 25 -11.55 -3.86 -0.83
C ALA A 25 -12.43 -2.61 -0.96
N PHE A 26 -13.74 -2.75 -0.77
CA PHE A 26 -14.65 -1.63 -0.60
C PHE A 26 -15.03 -1.50 0.85
N ASP A 27 -14.99 -0.28 1.38
CA ASP A 27 -15.56 0.06 2.67
C ASP A 27 -17.10 -0.02 2.59
N SER A 28 -17.75 -0.76 3.48
CA SER A 28 -19.19 -1.01 3.38
C SER A 28 -20.06 0.20 3.68
N GLU A 29 -19.57 1.10 4.54
CA GLU A 29 -20.32 2.29 4.98
C GLU A 29 -20.23 3.42 3.93
N THR A 30 -19.07 3.55 3.30
CA THR A 30 -18.77 4.68 2.41
C THR A 30 -18.64 4.29 0.94
N GLN A 31 -18.56 3.00 0.64
CA GLN A 31 -18.27 2.44 -0.68
C GLN A 31 -16.93 2.93 -1.28
N GLU A 32 -16.03 3.49 -0.46
CA GLU A 32 -14.72 3.93 -0.92
C GLU A 32 -13.80 2.71 -1.17
N ARG A 33 -12.98 2.78 -2.23
CA ARG A 33 -11.93 1.78 -2.47
C ARG A 33 -10.82 1.92 -1.45
N MET A 34 -10.50 0.82 -0.78
CA MET A 34 -9.49 0.70 0.25
C MET A 34 -8.41 -0.30 -0.16
N VAL A 35 -7.21 -0.12 0.39
CA VAL A 35 -6.12 -1.10 0.35
C VAL A 35 -5.97 -1.71 1.74
N VAL A 36 -5.97 -3.05 1.79
CA VAL A 36 -5.59 -3.84 2.95
C VAL A 36 -4.12 -4.22 2.79
N TYR A 37 -3.30 -3.89 3.79
CA TYR A 37 -1.85 -4.14 3.74
C TYR A 37 -1.30 -4.45 5.14
N GLN A 38 -0.21 -5.20 5.20
CA GLN A 38 0.40 -5.65 6.46
C GLN A 38 1.77 -5.01 6.64
N ALA A 39 2.06 -4.50 7.84
CA ALA A 39 3.41 -4.07 8.20
C ALA A 39 4.36 -5.28 8.26
N LEU A 40 5.58 -5.13 7.75
CA LEU A 40 6.63 -6.15 7.83
C LEU A 40 7.61 -5.88 8.98
N TYR A 41 7.16 -5.16 10.00
CA TYR A 41 7.92 -4.74 11.17
C TYR A 41 7.01 -4.63 12.39
N GLY A 42 7.61 -4.55 13.58
CA GLY A 42 6.86 -4.51 14.84
C GLY A 42 5.94 -5.72 14.99
N ASP A 43 4.72 -5.49 15.47
CA ASP A 43 3.69 -6.52 15.66
C ASP A 43 3.05 -7.02 14.36
N GLN A 44 3.60 -6.62 13.20
CA GLN A 44 3.12 -7.00 11.86
C GLN A 44 1.62 -6.77 11.64
N ALA A 45 1.10 -5.67 12.19
CA ALA A 45 -0.31 -5.33 12.14
C ALA A 45 -0.83 -5.11 10.72
N TYR A 46 -2.11 -5.41 10.53
CA TYR A 46 -2.86 -5.12 9.31
C TYR A 46 -3.48 -3.71 9.38
N TRP A 47 -3.44 -3.01 8.26
CA TRP A 47 -3.93 -1.65 8.10
C TRP A 47 -4.86 -1.56 6.89
N VAL A 48 -5.78 -0.60 6.97
CA VAL A 48 -6.63 -0.18 5.85
C VAL A 48 -6.40 1.29 5.55
N ARG A 49 -6.41 1.64 4.26
CA ARG A 49 -6.27 3.02 3.80
C ARG A 49 -7.02 3.26 2.50
N PRO A 50 -7.59 4.45 2.26
CA PRO A 50 -8.13 4.79 0.94
C PRO A 50 -7.10 4.53 -0.16
N GLU A 51 -7.53 3.84 -1.20
CA GLU A 51 -6.65 3.40 -2.27
C GLU A 51 -6.01 4.58 -3.00
N LYS A 52 -6.80 5.63 -3.25
CA LYS A 52 -6.32 6.90 -3.82
C LYS A 52 -5.19 7.53 -3.00
N MET A 53 -5.18 7.31 -1.69
CA MET A 53 -4.10 7.80 -0.82
C MET A 53 -2.90 6.87 -0.81
N PHE A 54 -3.13 5.55 -0.88
CA PHE A 54 -2.07 4.55 -0.91
C PHE A 54 -1.22 4.68 -2.17
N PHE A 55 -1.84 4.68 -3.36
CA PHE A 55 -1.15 4.91 -4.64
C PHE A 55 -0.94 6.39 -4.97
N GLY A 56 -1.33 7.28 -4.06
CA GLY A 56 -1.19 8.72 -4.23
C GLY A 56 0.23 9.23 -3.95
N LYS A 57 0.41 10.53 -4.21
CA LYS A 57 1.65 11.25 -3.90
C LYS A 57 1.51 12.05 -2.59
N VAL A 58 2.64 12.44 -2.02
CA VAL A 58 2.73 13.33 -0.86
C VAL A 58 3.84 14.35 -1.10
N THR A 59 3.58 15.60 -0.74
CA THR A 59 4.59 16.67 -0.76
C THR A 59 5.11 16.90 0.66
N ARG A 60 6.42 16.88 0.84
CA ARG A 60 7.10 17.17 2.11
C ARG A 60 8.42 17.89 1.81
N ASP A 61 8.68 18.98 2.52
CA ASP A 61 9.88 19.81 2.37
C ASP A 61 10.14 20.24 0.91
N GLY A 62 9.07 20.67 0.24
CA GLY A 62 9.11 21.13 -1.16
C GLY A 62 9.30 20.01 -2.20
N ARG A 63 9.37 18.74 -1.79
CA ARG A 63 9.55 17.59 -2.69
C ARG A 63 8.33 16.68 -2.69
N THR A 64 7.99 16.15 -3.86
CA THR A 64 6.83 15.26 -4.05
C THR A 64 7.29 13.84 -4.30
N PHE A 65 6.70 12.89 -3.57
CA PHE A 65 7.06 11.47 -3.64
C PHE A 65 5.79 10.62 -3.76
N ASN A 66 5.92 9.42 -4.32
CA ASN A 66 4.90 8.39 -4.11
C ASN A 66 4.80 8.10 -2.62
N ARG A 67 3.58 8.02 -2.09
CA ARG A 67 3.41 7.73 -0.67
C ARG A 67 3.92 6.33 -0.33
N PHE A 68 3.62 5.38 -1.21
CA PHE A 68 4.15 4.03 -1.20
C PHE A 68 4.75 3.73 -2.58
N THR A 69 5.97 3.21 -2.58
CA THR A 69 6.67 2.77 -3.80
C THR A 69 6.69 1.24 -3.80
N GLU A 70 6.27 0.61 -4.89
CA GLU A 70 6.38 -0.85 -5.05
C GLU A 70 7.86 -1.23 -5.11
N ILE A 71 8.24 -2.28 -4.39
CA ILE A 71 9.61 -2.80 -4.30
C ILE A 71 9.62 -4.30 -4.58
N ASP A 72 10.78 -4.80 -5.00
CA ASP A 72 11.04 -6.24 -4.99
C ASP A 72 11.29 -6.72 -3.56
N LYS A 73 11.06 -8.02 -3.32
CA LYS A 73 11.24 -8.64 -2.01
C LYS A 73 12.72 -8.70 -1.60
#